data_AF-A0A526YM83-F1
#
_entry.id   AF-A0A526YM83-F1
#
_cell.length_a   1.000
_cell.length_b   1.000
_cell.length_c   1.000
_cell.angle_alpha   90.00
_cell.angle_beta   90.00
_cell.angle_gamma   90.00
#
_symmetry.space_group_name_H-M   'P 1'
#
loop_
_entity.id
_entity.type
_entity.pdbx_description
1 polymer ?
#
loop_
_entity_poly.entity_id
_entity_poly.type
_entity_poly.pdbx_seq_one_letter_code
_entity_poly.pdbx_strand_id
1 'polypeptide(L)'
;PDLTASSVAGVWKASVSGQSCQVATPQTKFGSGYRAGPLHCPAPIDGIKSWNVAGKQLTLYDANGGTLARLYSSGGEKFDGQTSNGLPISLTRG
;
A
#
# COMPACT_ATOMS: atom_id res chain seq x y z
N PRO A 1 1.74 9.52 16.20
CA PRO A 1 0.39 9.69 15.60
C PRO A 1 -0.03 8.41 14.88
N ASP A 2 -1.31 8.09 14.92
CA ASP A 2 -1.89 7.03 14.10
C ASP A 2 -2.06 7.49 12.66
N LEU A 3 -2.09 6.54 11.74
CA LEU A 3 -2.34 6.80 10.33
C LEU A 3 -3.80 7.15 10.12
N THR A 4 -4.01 8.15 9.29
CA THR A 4 -5.33 8.52 8.80
C THR A 4 -5.44 8.14 7.33
N ALA A 5 -6.67 7.97 6.84
CA ALA A 5 -6.87 7.78 5.42
C ALA A 5 -6.29 8.96 4.62
N SER A 6 -6.35 10.17 5.15
CA SER A 6 -5.84 11.37 4.48
C SER A 6 -4.31 11.42 4.43
N SER A 7 -3.61 10.88 5.44
CA SER A 7 -2.14 10.80 5.41
C SER A 7 -1.62 9.76 4.41
N VAL A 8 -2.40 8.71 4.18
CA VAL A 8 -2.06 7.68 3.19
C VAL A 8 -2.52 8.08 1.80
N ALA A 9 -3.59 8.85 1.66
CA ALA A 9 -4.13 9.14 0.34
C ALA A 9 -3.15 9.88 -0.57
N GLY A 10 -3.01 9.37 -1.79
CA GLY A 10 -2.12 9.94 -2.79
C GLY A 10 -1.53 8.89 -3.72
N VAL A 11 -0.55 9.30 -4.52
CA VAL A 11 0.25 8.41 -5.36
C VAL A 11 1.58 8.18 -4.67
N TRP A 12 1.94 6.92 -4.49
CA TRP A 12 3.17 6.49 -3.83
C TRP A 12 4.08 5.80 -4.82
N LYS A 13 5.37 6.05 -4.73
CA LYS A 13 6.38 5.24 -5.39
C LYS A 13 6.63 4.01 -4.54
N ALA A 14 6.29 2.83 -5.06
CA ALA A 14 6.54 1.54 -4.43
C ALA A 14 7.86 0.95 -4.95
N SER A 15 8.67 0.40 -4.05
CA SER A 15 9.85 -0.40 -4.39
C SER A 15 9.69 -1.78 -3.79
N VAL A 16 9.68 -2.82 -4.63
CA VAL A 16 9.42 -4.21 -4.27
C VAL A 16 10.51 -5.06 -4.88
N SER A 17 11.31 -5.75 -4.06
CA SER A 17 12.40 -6.62 -4.55
C SER A 17 13.36 -5.93 -5.55
N GLY A 18 13.60 -4.61 -5.39
CA GLY A 18 14.45 -3.81 -6.27
C GLY A 18 13.75 -3.26 -7.53
N GLN A 19 12.49 -3.63 -7.78
CA GLN A 19 11.68 -3.08 -8.87
C GLN A 19 10.85 -1.91 -8.36
N SER A 20 10.80 -0.82 -9.14
CA SER A 20 10.03 0.37 -8.81
C SER A 20 8.70 0.39 -9.57
N CYS A 21 7.61 0.72 -8.88
CA CYS A 21 6.31 1.00 -9.49
C CYS A 21 5.57 2.11 -8.73
N GLN A 22 4.32 2.39 -9.10
CA GLN A 22 3.49 3.38 -8.43
C GLN A 22 2.21 2.73 -7.87
N VAL A 23 1.72 3.24 -6.74
CA VAL A 23 0.46 2.79 -6.15
C VAL A 23 -0.38 4.03 -5.83
N ALA A 24 -1.54 4.13 -6.48
CA ALA A 24 -2.54 5.14 -6.18
C ALA A 24 -3.43 4.65 -5.03
N THR A 25 -3.63 5.49 -4.02
CA THR A 25 -4.43 5.21 -2.82
C THR A 25 -5.53 6.27 -2.65
N PRO A 26 -6.49 6.40 -3.58
CA PRO A 26 -7.57 7.37 -3.43
C PRO A 26 -8.44 7.06 -2.19
N GLN A 27 -9.07 8.09 -1.62
CA GLN A 27 -10.05 7.94 -0.52
C GLN A 27 -11.44 7.50 -1.01
N THR A 28 -11.50 6.68 -2.07
CA THR A 28 -12.75 6.12 -2.57
C THR A 28 -13.10 4.87 -1.77
N LYS A 29 -14.22 4.89 -1.04
CA LYS A 29 -14.67 3.74 -0.23
C LYS A 29 -14.83 2.48 -1.10
N PHE A 30 -14.36 1.34 -0.59
CA PHE A 30 -14.48 0.03 -1.23
C PHE A 30 -14.56 -1.07 -0.18
N GLY A 31 -15.73 -1.69 -0.05
CA GLY A 31 -15.99 -2.66 1.03
C GLY A 31 -15.70 -2.02 2.40
N SER A 32 -14.83 -2.67 3.18
CA SER A 32 -14.39 -2.20 4.51
C SER A 32 -13.16 -1.28 4.49
N GLY A 33 -12.65 -0.92 3.31
CA GLY A 33 -11.48 -0.06 3.16
C GLY A 33 -11.64 0.96 2.03
N TYR A 34 -10.53 1.28 1.37
CA TYR A 34 -10.47 2.24 0.28
C TYR A 34 -9.90 1.59 -0.98
N ARG A 35 -10.23 2.10 -2.17
CA ARG A 35 -9.66 1.60 -3.43
C ARG A 35 -8.17 1.90 -3.49
N ALA A 36 -7.40 0.92 -3.95
CA ALA A 36 -6.02 1.10 -4.38
C ALA A 36 -5.86 0.65 -5.84
N GLY A 37 -5.00 1.36 -6.56
CA GLY A 37 -4.67 1.08 -7.96
C GLY A 37 -3.17 0.97 -8.15
N PRO A 38 -2.62 -0.22 -8.43
CA PRO A 38 -1.23 -0.36 -8.84
C PRO A 38 -1.04 0.18 -10.25
N LEU A 39 0.06 0.89 -10.47
CA LEU A 39 0.47 1.53 -11.71
C LEU A 39 1.84 0.96 -12.08
N HIS A 40 1.88 0.15 -13.13
CA HIS A 40 3.08 -0.54 -13.63
C HIS A 40 3.78 -1.40 -12.57
N CYS A 41 3.03 -2.02 -11.65
CA CYS A 41 3.61 -2.88 -10.62
C CYS A 41 3.83 -4.32 -11.12
N PRO A 42 4.88 -5.00 -10.63
CA PRO A 42 5.07 -6.42 -10.83
C PRO A 42 4.17 -7.25 -9.89
N ALA A 43 4.00 -8.53 -10.20
CA ALA A 43 3.38 -9.46 -9.27
C ALA A 43 4.19 -9.60 -7.97
N PRO A 44 3.53 -9.70 -6.79
CA PRO A 44 2.08 -9.76 -6.58
C PRO A 44 1.40 -8.40 -6.37
N ILE A 45 2.13 -7.29 -6.52
CA ILE A 45 1.66 -5.93 -6.22
C ILE A 45 0.74 -5.38 -7.30
N ASP A 46 0.80 -5.92 -8.52
CA ASP A 46 -0.18 -5.71 -9.59
C ASP A 46 -1.62 -6.12 -9.22
N GLY A 47 -1.77 -7.04 -8.26
CA GLY A 47 -3.05 -7.57 -7.79
C GLY A 47 -3.79 -6.64 -6.81
N ILE A 48 -3.17 -5.55 -6.35
CA ILE A 48 -3.78 -4.65 -5.36
C ILE A 48 -5.10 -4.06 -5.90
N LYS A 49 -6.13 -4.09 -5.06
CA LYS A 49 -7.43 -3.46 -5.32
C LYS A 49 -7.91 -2.56 -4.20
N SER A 50 -7.46 -2.81 -2.98
CA SER A 50 -7.86 -1.99 -1.84
C SER A 50 -6.76 -1.83 -0.81
N TRP A 51 -6.92 -0.82 0.03
CA TRP A 51 -6.04 -0.53 1.14
C TRP A 51 -6.85 -0.16 2.37
N ASN A 52 -6.26 -0.37 3.55
CA ASN A 52 -6.83 0.05 4.82
C ASN A 52 -5.73 0.43 5.80
N VAL A 53 -6.07 1.27 6.77
CA VAL A 53 -5.18 1.64 7.88
C VAL A 53 -5.74 1.15 9.21
N ALA A 54 -4.86 0.68 10.09
CA ALA A 54 -5.18 0.31 11.45
C ALA A 54 -4.01 0.73 12.37
N GLY A 55 -4.26 1.71 13.25
CA GLY A 55 -3.21 2.31 14.06
C GLY A 55 -2.10 2.90 13.19
N LYS A 56 -0.89 2.32 13.23
CA LYS A 56 0.27 2.72 12.41
C LYS A 56 0.54 1.82 11.20
N GLN A 57 -0.35 0.86 10.93
CA GLN A 57 -0.19 -0.12 9.86
C GLN A 57 -1.06 0.26 8.65
N LEU A 58 -0.46 0.25 7.47
CA LEU A 58 -1.11 0.25 6.17
C LEU A 58 -1.15 -1.19 5.66
N THR A 59 -2.32 -1.68 5.28
CA THR A 59 -2.48 -3.01 4.67
C THR A 59 -3.04 -2.86 3.26
N LEU A 60 -2.42 -3.56 2.32
CA LEU A 60 -2.83 -3.63 0.92
C LEU A 60 -3.47 -4.99 0.66
N TYR A 61 -4.59 -4.99 -0.07
CA TYR A 61 -5.40 -6.18 -0.31
C TYR A 61 -5.66 -6.39 -1.80
N ASP A 62 -5.81 -7.64 -2.19
CA ASP A 62 -6.23 -8.06 -3.53
C ASP A 62 -7.76 -7.91 -3.74
N ALA A 63 -8.23 -8.38 -4.90
CA ALA A 63 -9.65 -8.36 -5.26
C ALA A 63 -10.55 -9.25 -4.37
N ASN A 64 -9.98 -10.29 -3.77
CA ASN A 64 -10.65 -11.25 -2.92
C ASN A 64 -10.61 -10.85 -1.44
N GLY A 65 -9.95 -9.72 -1.10
CA GLY A 65 -9.72 -9.30 0.28
C GLY A 65 -8.52 -9.99 0.94
N GLY A 66 -7.73 -10.76 0.18
CA GLY A 66 -6.48 -11.34 0.65
C GLY A 66 -5.43 -10.26 0.90
N THR A 67 -4.68 -10.39 2.00
CA THR A 67 -3.59 -9.44 2.29
C THR A 67 -2.41 -9.67 1.34
N LEU A 68 -2.05 -8.65 0.58
CA LEU A 68 -0.89 -8.66 -0.33
C LEU A 68 0.36 -8.08 0.33
N ALA A 69 0.21 -7.04 1.15
CA ALA A 69 1.32 -6.43 1.86
C ALA A 69 0.88 -5.72 3.13
N ARG A 70 1.79 -5.67 4.11
CA ARG A 70 1.64 -4.87 5.33
C ARG A 70 2.85 -3.95 5.44
N LEU A 71 2.57 -2.67 5.55
CA LEU A 71 3.57 -1.63 5.73
C LEU A 71 3.27 -0.82 6.99
N TYR A 72 4.30 -0.23 7.55
CA TYR A 72 4.20 0.64 8.71
C TYR A 72 4.85 1.97 8.37
N SER A 73 4.32 3.05 8.93
CA SER A 73 4.97 4.35 8.76
C SER A 73 6.30 4.36 9.50
N SER A 74 7.38 4.59 8.77
CA SER A 74 8.74 4.69 9.29
C SER A 74 9.13 6.14 9.65
N GLY A 75 8.18 7.07 9.56
CA GLY A 75 8.39 8.51 9.76
C GLY A 75 8.45 9.26 8.43
N GLY A 76 7.90 10.48 8.42
CA GLY A 76 7.72 11.26 7.18
C GLY A 76 6.70 10.64 6.22
N GLU A 77 6.79 11.01 4.95
CA GLU A 77 5.97 10.50 3.86
C GLU A 77 6.57 9.20 3.30
N LYS A 78 6.79 8.22 4.20
CA LYS A 78 7.36 6.91 3.89
C LYS A 78 6.70 5.79 4.69
N PHE A 79 6.54 4.64 4.02
CA PHE A 79 6.15 3.37 4.63
C PHE A 79 7.15 2.29 4.25
N ASP A 80 7.44 1.39 5.19
CA ASP A 80 8.29 0.24 4.96
C ASP A 80 7.58 -1.01 5.48
N GLY A 81 7.78 -2.14 4.83
CA GLY A 81 7.07 -3.36 5.15
C GLY A 81 7.47 -4.55 4.32
N GLN A 82 6.59 -5.55 4.34
CA GLN A 82 6.79 -6.80 3.60
C GLN A 82 5.47 -7.23 2.95
N THR A 83 5.60 -7.85 1.80
CA THR A 83 4.50 -8.52 1.11
C THR A 83 4.16 -9.84 1.81
N SER A 84 2.99 -10.42 1.51
CA SER A 84 2.55 -11.69 2.09
C SER A 84 3.44 -12.88 1.72
N ASN A 85 4.20 -12.79 0.62
CA ASN A 85 5.22 -13.76 0.23
C ASN A 85 6.63 -13.44 0.77
N GLY A 86 6.76 -12.47 1.70
CA GLY A 86 8.02 -12.17 2.39
C GLY A 86 9.00 -11.27 1.64
N LEU A 87 8.60 -10.67 0.51
CA LEU A 87 9.43 -9.70 -0.21
C LEU A 87 9.41 -8.34 0.51
N PRO A 88 10.55 -7.65 0.61
CA PRO A 88 10.59 -6.30 1.15
C PRO A 88 9.86 -5.33 0.20
N ILE A 89 9.02 -4.48 0.77
CA ILE A 89 8.33 -3.40 0.07
C ILE A 89 8.50 -2.09 0.83
N SER A 90 8.74 -1.00 0.10
CA SER A 90 8.73 0.35 0.63
C SER A 90 7.89 1.26 -0.25
N LEU A 91 7.17 2.20 0.37
CA LEU A 91 6.42 3.25 -0.29
C LEU A 91 7.00 4.60 0.12
N THR A 92 7.31 5.47 -0.82
CA THR A 92 7.68 6.86 -0.56
C THR A 92 6.77 7.78 -1.35
N ARG A 93 6.45 8.97 -0.82
CA ARG A 93 5.88 10.00 -1.70
C ARG A 93 6.89 10.36 -2.79
N GLY A 94 6.37 10.48 -4.00
CA GLY A 94 7.10 10.96 -5.17
C GLY A 94 6.96 12.47 -5.30
#